data_AF-A0A9D8DQQ5-F1
#
_entry.id   AF-A0A9D8DQQ5-F1
#
_cell.length_a   1.000
_cell.length_b   1.000
_cell.length_c   1.000
_cell.angle_alpha   90.00
_cell.angle_beta   90.00
_cell.angle_gamma   90.00
#
_symmetry.space_group_name_H-M   'P 1'
#
loop_
_entity.id
_entity.type
_entity.pdbx_description
1 polymer ?
#
loop_
_entity_poly.entity_id
_entity_poly.type
_entity_poly.pdbx_seq_one_letter_code
_entity_poly.pdbx_strand_id
1 'polypeptide(L)'
;MPGPTRQSRDRGSLPQSLKIFSAECAAVPSRSPWRDGTGDEREGSLAGGYRLSRVDEGLNGHGGVDDSLLDTVDLGTDPFLAVLPRRSPYTESGRVTLREVEQMGLIGEHHGSAQRYIDDALHQHGIAPRYVYRTNDNGAMRAMVRSGLGAAMMPQLAIASHDPDVVILPTTPAIAPRFIVLALPRKPLRTPAAEWFAEIAREVCAERLGPARGSG
;
A
#
# COMPACT_ATOMS: atom_id res chain seq x y z
N MET A 1 28.21 25.91 -39.51
CA MET A 1 28.15 25.76 -38.04
C MET A 1 26.76 25.25 -37.64
N PRO A 2 26.55 23.92 -37.60
CA PRO A 2 25.34 23.33 -37.02
C PRO A 2 25.57 23.00 -35.54
N GLY A 3 24.60 23.34 -34.68
CA GLY A 3 24.66 23.10 -33.24
C GLY A 3 24.59 21.61 -32.87
N PRO A 4 24.98 21.22 -31.64
CA PRO A 4 25.04 19.82 -31.25
C PRO A 4 23.63 19.24 -31.11
N THR A 5 23.39 18.20 -31.90
CA THR A 5 22.24 17.32 -31.89
C THR A 5 22.10 16.69 -30.50
N ARG A 6 20.98 16.97 -29.82
CA ARG A 6 20.61 16.36 -28.54
C ARG A 6 20.32 14.88 -28.78
N GLN A 7 21.34 14.02 -28.60
CA GLN A 7 21.18 12.57 -28.67
C GLN A 7 20.09 12.13 -27.69
N SER A 8 19.12 11.39 -28.23
CA SER A 8 18.09 10.67 -27.51
C SER A 8 18.77 9.72 -26.51
N ARG A 9 18.75 10.08 -25.23
CA ARG A 9 18.95 9.11 -24.16
C ARG A 9 17.76 8.17 -24.18
N ASP A 10 18.08 6.95 -24.58
CA ASP A 10 17.25 5.75 -24.48
C ASP A 10 16.42 5.80 -23.19
N ARG A 11 15.09 5.93 -23.33
CA ARG A 11 14.14 5.81 -22.22
C ARG A 11 14.01 4.33 -21.91
N GLY A 12 15.10 3.75 -21.40
CA GLY A 12 15.10 2.42 -20.81
C GLY A 12 13.99 2.40 -19.76
N SER A 13 13.04 1.49 -19.95
CA SER A 13 11.85 1.35 -19.13
C SER A 13 12.16 1.40 -17.63
N LEU A 14 11.30 2.05 -16.85
CA LEU A 14 11.29 1.80 -15.41
C LEU A 14 11.01 0.31 -15.20
N PRO A 15 11.91 -0.44 -14.54
CA PRO A 15 11.80 -1.88 -14.43
C PRO A 15 10.60 -2.27 -13.56
N GLN A 16 10.13 -3.50 -13.77
CA GLN A 16 9.03 -4.14 -13.04
C GLN A 16 9.20 -4.12 -11.50
N SER A 17 10.37 -3.76 -10.99
CA SER A 17 10.75 -3.69 -9.56
C SER A 17 10.13 -2.53 -8.77
N LEU A 18 9.66 -1.45 -9.42
CA LEU A 18 8.77 -0.48 -8.75
C LEU A 18 7.33 -1.03 -8.57
N LYS A 19 7.02 -2.18 -9.19
CA LYS A 19 5.72 -2.89 -9.07
C LYS A 19 5.67 -3.82 -7.86
N ILE A 20 6.73 -3.84 -7.05
CA ILE A 20 6.85 -4.57 -5.78
C ILE A 20 7.30 -3.55 -4.73
N PHE A 21 6.45 -2.61 -4.30
CA PHE A 21 6.85 -1.68 -3.23
C PHE A 21 6.85 -2.34 -1.83
N SER A 22 6.95 -3.68 -1.77
CA SER A 22 6.91 -4.50 -0.54
C SER A 22 7.55 -5.89 -0.66
N ALA A 23 7.43 -6.62 -1.77
CA ALA A 23 7.88 -8.02 -1.83
C ALA A 23 9.41 -8.25 -1.99
N GLU A 24 10.25 -7.21 -2.03
CA GLU A 24 11.73 -7.36 -2.10
C GLU A 24 12.50 -6.65 -0.98
N CYS A 25 11.79 -6.19 0.05
CA CYS A 25 12.41 -5.62 1.23
C CYS A 25 12.98 -6.72 2.18
N ALA A 26 12.52 -7.97 2.06
CA ALA A 26 12.78 -9.05 3.03
C ALA A 26 14.13 -9.81 2.91
N ALA A 27 15.11 -9.38 2.10
CA ALA A 27 16.30 -10.22 1.80
C ALA A 27 17.67 -9.52 1.92
N VAL A 28 17.92 -8.77 2.99
CA VAL A 28 19.30 -8.44 3.42
C VAL A 28 19.41 -8.58 4.95
N PRO A 29 20.29 -9.44 5.49
CA PRO A 29 20.45 -9.56 6.93
C PRO A 29 21.18 -8.32 7.47
N SER A 30 20.50 -7.49 8.26
CA SER A 30 21.15 -6.42 9.01
C SER A 30 21.66 -6.94 10.35
N ARG A 31 22.92 -6.65 10.66
CA ARG A 31 23.48 -6.79 12.01
C ARG A 31 23.15 -5.53 12.81
N SER A 32 21.95 -5.45 13.38
CA SER A 32 21.71 -4.69 14.62
C SER A 32 20.46 -5.22 15.33
N PRO A 33 20.47 -5.37 16.67
CA PRO A 33 19.36 -5.96 17.40
C PRO A 33 18.35 -4.87 17.76
N TRP A 34 17.29 -4.73 16.96
CA TRP A 34 16.10 -4.03 17.43
C TRP A 34 14.91 -5.00 17.38
N ARG A 35 14.26 -5.18 18.54
CA ARG A 35 13.00 -5.92 18.69
C ARG A 35 11.88 -4.88 18.78
N ASP A 36 10.85 -5.06 17.97
CA ASP A 36 9.58 -4.38 18.14
C ASP A 36 8.91 -4.81 19.46
N GLY A 37 8.20 -3.89 20.10
CA GLY A 37 7.39 -4.15 21.29
C GLY A 37 6.10 -4.93 21.02
N THR A 38 5.90 -5.39 19.78
CA THR A 38 4.78 -6.25 19.37
C THR A 38 5.31 -7.22 18.34
N GLY A 39 5.65 -8.42 18.80
CA GLY A 39 6.41 -9.38 18.01
C GLY A 39 5.81 -9.73 16.64
N ASP A 40 6.74 -9.87 15.69
CA ASP A 40 6.75 -10.75 14.52
C ASP A 40 6.49 -10.10 13.13
N GLU A 41 7.59 -9.55 12.57
CA GLU A 41 8.24 -9.90 11.26
C GLU A 41 7.68 -9.34 9.92
N ARG A 42 8.42 -8.73 8.94
CA ARG A 42 9.83 -8.31 8.70
C ARG A 42 9.85 -7.10 7.75
N GLU A 43 10.41 -5.96 8.18
CA GLU A 43 10.68 -4.76 7.37
C GLU A 43 11.98 -4.89 6.56
N GLY A 44 12.03 -4.29 5.37
CA GLY A 44 13.25 -4.25 4.58
C GLY A 44 14.03 -2.97 4.64
N SER A 45 15.34 -3.13 4.60
CA SER A 45 16.32 -2.05 4.44
C SER A 45 16.84 -2.06 3.01
N LEU A 46 16.85 -0.90 2.35
CA LEU A 46 17.63 -0.72 1.12
C LEU A 46 19.11 -0.50 1.49
N ALA A 47 20.03 -0.95 0.63
CA ALA A 47 21.46 -0.70 0.80
C ALA A 47 21.73 0.82 0.80
N GLY A 48 22.27 1.34 1.91
CA GLY A 48 22.52 2.78 2.12
C GLY A 48 21.84 3.38 3.36
N GLY A 49 21.13 2.58 4.16
CA GLY A 49 20.52 3.04 5.43
C GLY A 49 19.13 3.65 5.28
N TYR A 50 18.45 3.40 4.16
CA TYR A 50 17.10 3.89 3.89
C TYR A 50 16.05 2.87 4.33
N ARG A 51 14.99 3.34 4.98
CA ARG A 51 13.79 2.56 5.26
C ARG A 51 12.57 3.28 4.72
N LEU A 52 11.88 2.64 3.79
CA LEU A 52 10.50 2.99 3.51
C LEU A 52 9.64 2.26 4.53
N SER A 53 9.24 2.96 5.58
CA SER A 53 8.29 2.41 6.54
C SER A 53 6.88 2.75 6.10
N ARG A 54 6.04 1.72 5.94
CA ARG A 54 4.60 1.93 5.87
C ARG A 54 4.12 2.21 7.28
N VAL A 55 3.53 3.39 7.46
CA VAL A 55 2.83 3.66 8.70
C VAL A 55 1.34 3.45 8.41
N ASP A 56 0.87 2.25 8.70
CA ASP A 56 -0.56 2.02 8.84
C ASP A 56 -0.97 2.68 10.17
N GLU A 57 -1.25 3.98 10.10
CA GLU A 57 -1.79 4.68 11.26
C GLU A 57 -3.08 3.98 11.65
N GLY A 58 -3.23 3.62 12.94
CA GLY A 58 -4.52 3.14 13.44
C GLY A 58 -5.62 4.14 13.08
N LEU A 59 -6.87 3.70 13.08
CA LEU A 59 -8.06 4.49 12.70
C LEU A 59 -8.19 5.88 13.36
N ASN A 60 -7.36 6.18 14.37
CA ASN A 60 -7.29 7.44 15.10
C ASN A 60 -6.15 8.38 14.64
N GLY A 61 -5.44 8.12 13.55
CA GLY A 61 -4.60 9.13 12.87
C GLY A 61 -3.40 9.66 13.66
N HIS A 62 -2.81 8.85 14.54
CA HIS A 62 -1.61 9.22 15.30
C HIS A 62 -0.52 8.17 15.15
N GLY A 63 0.26 8.27 14.07
CA GLY A 63 1.44 7.44 13.86
C GLY A 63 2.51 8.17 13.06
N GLY A 64 3.07 9.24 13.60
CA GLY A 64 4.39 9.65 13.14
C GLY A 64 5.39 8.53 13.43
N VAL A 65 6.42 8.38 12.60
CA VAL A 65 7.63 7.72 13.06
C VAL A 65 8.22 8.63 14.15
N ASP A 66 7.89 8.36 15.40
CA ASP A 66 8.39 9.12 16.55
C ASP A 66 9.80 8.65 16.90
N ASP A 67 10.73 8.98 15.99
CA ASP A 67 12.15 8.73 16.16
C ASP A 67 12.92 10.04 16.01
N SER A 68 13.63 10.41 17.08
CA SER A 68 14.48 11.60 17.12
C SER A 68 15.55 11.64 16.02
N LEU A 69 15.86 10.52 15.37
CA LEU A 69 16.87 10.39 14.31
C LEU A 69 16.27 10.44 12.90
N LEU A 70 14.95 10.44 12.76
CA LEU A 70 14.25 10.38 11.48
C LEU A 70 13.41 11.63 11.23
N ASP A 71 13.35 12.03 9.95
CA ASP A 71 12.32 12.92 9.43
C ASP A 71 11.37 12.10 8.57
N THR A 72 10.09 12.49 8.56
CA THR A 72 9.07 11.87 7.73
C THR A 72 8.65 12.81 6.60
N VAL A 73 8.54 12.27 5.39
CA VAL A 73 7.96 12.95 4.22
C VAL A 73 6.63 12.28 3.91
N ASP A 74 5.54 13.04 3.95
CA ASP A 74 4.23 12.56 3.52
C ASP A 74 4.21 12.37 1.99
N LEU A 75 3.79 11.19 1.57
CA LEU A 75 3.69 10.79 0.16
C LEU A 75 2.23 10.75 -0.33
N GLY A 76 1.23 10.73 0.56
CA GLY A 76 -0.18 10.68 0.18
C GLY A 76 -1.02 9.68 0.98
N THR A 77 -2.27 9.52 0.53
CA THR A 77 -3.25 8.61 1.13
C THR A 77 -3.53 7.41 0.21
N ASP A 78 -3.58 6.21 0.78
CA ASP A 78 -3.84 4.95 0.07
C ASP A 78 -5.21 4.41 0.51
N PRO A 79 -6.27 4.53 -0.33
CA PRO A 79 -7.62 4.12 0.03
C PRO A 79 -7.77 2.59 0.04
N PHE A 80 -8.69 2.10 0.86
CA PHE A 80 -9.12 0.70 0.83
C PHE A 80 -10.31 0.54 -0.12
N LEU A 81 -10.18 -0.38 -1.08
CA LEU A 81 -11.15 -0.65 -2.12
C LEU A 81 -11.63 -2.10 -2.05
N ALA A 82 -12.87 -2.34 -2.47
CA ALA A 82 -13.41 -3.67 -2.63
C ALA A 82 -12.98 -4.26 -3.99
N VAL A 83 -12.46 -5.48 -3.97
CA VAL A 83 -12.12 -6.25 -5.16
C VAL A 83 -13.11 -7.39 -5.29
N LEU A 84 -13.91 -7.36 -6.35
CA LEU A 84 -15.04 -8.26 -6.57
C LEU A 84 -14.85 -9.02 -7.90
N PRO A 85 -15.53 -10.17 -8.10
CA PRO A 85 -15.57 -10.82 -9.40
C PRO A 85 -16.20 -9.90 -10.45
N ARG A 86 -15.74 -9.94 -11.72
CA ARG A 86 -16.26 -9.08 -12.80
C ARG A 86 -17.77 -9.17 -13.01
N ARG A 87 -18.37 -10.32 -12.71
CA ARG A 87 -19.81 -10.59 -12.83
C ARG A 87 -20.62 -10.19 -11.60
N SER A 88 -20.02 -9.46 -10.67
CA SER A 88 -20.69 -8.96 -9.47
C SER A 88 -21.84 -8.01 -9.84
N PRO A 89 -23.02 -8.10 -9.18
CA PRO A 89 -24.16 -7.21 -9.46
C PRO A 89 -23.85 -5.73 -9.18
N TYR A 90 -22.83 -5.45 -8.36
CA TYR A 90 -22.44 -4.08 -7.99
C TYR A 90 -21.65 -3.35 -9.06
N THR A 91 -21.20 -4.07 -10.10
CA THR A 91 -20.43 -3.52 -11.22
C THR A 91 -21.12 -2.32 -11.86
N GLU A 92 -22.44 -2.40 -12.11
CA GLU A 92 -23.19 -1.33 -12.77
C GLU A 92 -23.39 -0.11 -11.86
N SER A 93 -23.51 -0.34 -10.56
CA SER A 93 -23.72 0.72 -9.57
C SER A 93 -22.46 1.55 -9.30
N GLY A 94 -21.27 1.00 -9.60
CA GLY A 94 -19.98 1.66 -9.40
C GLY A 94 -19.55 1.82 -7.94
N ARG A 95 -20.27 1.22 -6.98
CA ARG A 95 -19.98 1.24 -5.54
C ARG A 95 -20.56 -0.02 -4.88
N VAL A 96 -20.08 -0.35 -3.69
CA VAL A 96 -20.61 -1.48 -2.90
C VAL A 96 -20.61 -1.12 -1.42
N THR A 97 -21.57 -1.60 -0.63
CA THR A 97 -21.55 -1.38 0.82
C THR A 97 -20.66 -2.39 1.52
N LEU A 98 -20.13 -2.05 2.69
CA LEU A 98 -19.32 -2.98 3.49
C LEU A 98 -20.07 -4.28 3.83
N ARG A 99 -21.38 -4.19 4.02
CA ARG A 99 -22.23 -5.36 4.32
C ARG A 99 -22.42 -6.26 3.11
N GLU A 100 -22.59 -5.69 1.92
CA GLU A 100 -22.68 -6.48 0.68
C GLU A 100 -21.35 -7.19 0.38
N VAL A 101 -20.21 -6.55 0.66
CA VAL A 101 -18.90 -7.19 0.55
C VAL A 101 -18.78 -8.36 1.53
N GLU A 102 -19.15 -8.18 2.80
CA GLU A 102 -19.10 -9.25 3.80
C GLU A 102 -19.98 -10.45 3.42
N GLN A 103 -21.18 -10.21 2.89
CA GLN A 103 -22.11 -11.26 2.49
C GLN A 103 -21.56 -12.20 1.42
N MET A 104 -20.63 -11.73 0.57
CA MET A 104 -19.94 -12.57 -0.41
C MET A 104 -18.96 -13.57 0.22
N GLY A 105 -18.60 -13.38 1.50
CA GLY A 105 -17.45 -14.01 2.12
C GLY A 105 -16.15 -13.32 1.70
N LEU A 106 -15.24 -13.16 2.65
CA LEU A 106 -14.00 -12.42 2.46
C LEU A 106 -12.80 -13.35 2.22
N ILE A 107 -11.92 -12.89 1.35
CA ILE A 107 -10.57 -13.38 1.17
C ILE A 107 -9.66 -12.32 1.79
N GLY A 108 -8.80 -12.72 2.73
CA GLY A 108 -7.94 -11.80 3.45
C GLY A 108 -6.55 -12.37 3.72
N GLU A 109 -5.71 -11.63 4.43
CA GLU A 109 -4.35 -12.03 4.84
C GLU A 109 -4.37 -12.74 6.20
N HIS A 110 -3.42 -13.62 6.48
CA HIS A 110 -3.32 -14.26 7.80
C HIS A 110 -2.88 -13.26 8.88
N HIS A 111 -1.83 -12.50 8.58
CA HIS A 111 -1.23 -11.53 9.49
C HIS A 111 -0.70 -10.38 8.65
N GLY A 112 -1.31 -9.21 8.80
CA GLY A 112 -0.93 -7.99 8.08
C GLY A 112 -1.49 -6.77 8.78
N SER A 113 -0.71 -5.70 8.84
CA SER A 113 -1.13 -4.42 9.43
C SER A 113 -2.35 -3.84 8.70
N ALA A 114 -2.33 -3.87 7.36
CA ALA A 114 -3.48 -3.51 6.52
C ALA A 114 -4.71 -4.38 6.82
N GLN A 115 -4.51 -5.69 7.02
CA GLN A 115 -5.60 -6.60 7.35
C GLN A 115 -6.22 -6.29 8.72
N ARG A 116 -5.40 -6.02 9.75
CA ARG A 116 -5.89 -5.60 11.07
C ARG A 116 -6.68 -4.30 10.96
N TYR A 117 -6.19 -3.33 10.20
CA TYR A 117 -6.87 -2.06 9.98
C TYR A 117 -8.24 -2.25 9.30
N ILE A 118 -8.32 -3.12 8.29
CA ILE A 118 -9.59 -3.49 7.65
C ILE A 118 -10.53 -4.15 8.66
N ASP A 119 -10.04 -5.11 9.45
CA ASP A 119 -10.85 -5.80 10.46
C ASP A 119 -11.41 -4.81 11.48
N ASP A 120 -10.58 -3.91 12.02
CA ASP A 120 -10.99 -2.87 12.96
C ASP A 120 -12.03 -1.93 12.34
N ALA A 121 -11.84 -1.50 11.09
CA ALA A 121 -12.80 -0.65 10.39
C ALA A 121 -14.17 -1.35 10.21
N LEU A 122 -14.16 -2.64 9.83
CA LEU A 122 -15.38 -3.43 9.68
C LEU A 122 -16.10 -3.59 11.03
N HIS A 123 -15.35 -3.88 12.10
CA HIS A 123 -15.91 -3.99 13.44
C HIS A 123 -16.55 -2.68 13.93
N GLN A 124 -15.96 -1.52 13.62
CA GLN A 124 -16.55 -0.21 13.96
C GLN A 124 -17.90 0.04 13.25
N HIS A 125 -18.10 -0.60 12.10
CA HIS A 125 -19.38 -0.61 11.38
C HIS A 125 -20.32 -1.76 11.80
N GLY A 126 -20.01 -2.46 12.89
CA GLY A 126 -20.80 -3.58 13.41
C GLY A 126 -20.77 -4.82 12.51
N ILE A 127 -19.73 -4.96 11.68
CA ILE A 127 -19.55 -6.08 10.75
C ILE A 127 -18.47 -7.00 11.32
N ALA A 128 -18.82 -8.26 11.55
CA ALA A 128 -17.87 -9.31 11.88
C ALA A 128 -17.45 -10.03 10.58
N PRO A 129 -16.23 -9.82 10.05
CA PRO A 129 -15.85 -10.35 8.76
C PRO A 129 -15.75 -11.89 8.76
N ARG A 130 -16.46 -12.52 7.82
CA ARG A 130 -16.35 -13.97 7.58
C ARG A 130 -15.31 -14.26 6.50
N TYR A 131 -14.13 -14.71 6.92
CA TYR A 131 -13.06 -15.10 6.00
C TYR A 131 -13.25 -16.54 5.50
N VAL A 132 -13.53 -16.69 4.21
CA VAL A 132 -13.66 -17.99 3.53
C VAL A 132 -12.31 -18.54 3.06
N TYR A 133 -11.36 -17.66 2.78
CA TYR A 133 -9.98 -18.01 2.45
C TYR A 133 -9.01 -16.99 3.06
N ARG A 134 -7.78 -17.44 3.30
CA ARG A 134 -6.69 -16.59 3.77
C ARG A 134 -5.43 -16.84 2.91
N THR A 135 -4.75 -15.78 2.51
CA THR A 135 -3.48 -15.82 1.78
C THR A 135 -2.71 -14.51 1.98
N ASN A 136 -1.38 -14.58 2.05
CA ASN A 136 -0.52 -13.39 2.10
C ASN A 136 0.01 -13.00 0.71
N ASP A 137 -0.41 -13.70 -0.36
CA ASP A 137 -0.05 -13.36 -1.73
C ASP A 137 -1.20 -12.61 -2.42
N ASN A 138 -0.96 -11.34 -2.77
CA ASN A 138 -1.94 -10.48 -3.44
C ASN A 138 -2.38 -11.02 -4.81
N GLY A 139 -1.51 -11.75 -5.52
CA GLY A 139 -1.86 -12.38 -6.79
C GLY A 139 -2.83 -13.53 -6.60
N ALA A 140 -2.58 -14.40 -5.63
CA ALA A 140 -3.44 -15.50 -5.23
C ALA A 140 -4.79 -14.99 -4.70
N MET A 141 -4.79 -13.92 -3.90
CA MET A 141 -6.01 -13.27 -3.41
C MET A 141 -6.91 -12.85 -4.58
N ARG A 142 -6.35 -12.13 -5.55
CA ARG A 142 -7.10 -11.72 -6.76
C ARG A 142 -7.53 -12.91 -7.61
N ALA A 143 -6.70 -13.94 -7.75
CA ALA A 143 -7.07 -15.14 -8.48
C ALA A 143 -8.29 -15.84 -7.85
N MET A 144 -8.35 -15.90 -6.51
CA MET A 144 -9.51 -16.44 -5.81
C MET A 144 -10.76 -15.58 -5.99
N VAL A 145 -10.63 -14.24 -5.95
CA VAL A 145 -11.73 -13.32 -6.28
C VAL A 145 -12.22 -13.55 -7.71
N ARG A 146 -11.31 -13.62 -8.69
CA ARG A 146 -11.65 -13.90 -10.09
C ARG A 146 -12.41 -15.21 -10.26
N SER A 147 -12.05 -16.24 -9.49
CA SER A 147 -12.74 -17.53 -9.48
C SER A 147 -14.11 -17.50 -8.78
N GLY A 148 -14.54 -16.37 -8.22
CA GLY A 148 -15.82 -16.24 -7.54
C GLY A 148 -15.85 -16.86 -6.15
N LEU A 149 -14.68 -17.10 -5.53
CA LEU A 149 -14.58 -17.72 -4.20
C LEU A 149 -14.93 -16.77 -3.05
N GLY A 150 -14.98 -15.46 -3.32
CA GLY A 150 -15.31 -14.42 -2.37
C GLY A 150 -14.94 -13.03 -2.89
N ALA A 151 -15.08 -12.03 -2.04
CA ALA A 151 -14.60 -10.66 -2.23
C ALA A 151 -13.33 -10.41 -1.40
N ALA A 152 -12.58 -9.37 -1.72
CA ALA A 152 -11.47 -8.90 -0.89
C ALA A 152 -11.58 -7.40 -0.63
N MET A 153 -11.08 -6.96 0.53
CA MET A 153 -10.79 -5.55 0.80
C MET A 153 -9.29 -5.37 0.71
N MET A 154 -8.82 -4.43 -0.11
CA MET A 154 -7.38 -4.23 -0.37
C MET A 154 -7.03 -2.74 -0.44
N PRO A 155 -5.86 -2.33 0.06
CA PRO A 155 -5.35 -0.98 -0.22
C PRO A 155 -5.03 -0.85 -1.71
N GLN A 156 -5.29 0.31 -2.30
CA GLN A 156 -5.12 0.56 -3.73
C GLN A 156 -3.71 0.20 -4.23
N LEU A 157 -2.66 0.49 -3.46
CA LEU A 157 -1.29 0.12 -3.84
C LEU A 157 -1.03 -1.39 -3.95
N ALA A 158 -1.85 -2.24 -3.30
CA ALA A 158 -1.73 -3.70 -3.38
C ALA A 158 -2.49 -4.30 -4.58
N ILE A 159 -3.31 -3.50 -5.25
CA ILE A 159 -4.12 -3.93 -6.39
C ILE A 159 -3.28 -3.78 -7.67
N ALA A 160 -3.07 -4.88 -8.38
CA ALA A 160 -2.40 -4.80 -9.69
C ALA A 160 -3.30 -4.04 -10.67
N SER A 161 -2.71 -3.11 -11.42
CA SER A 161 -3.43 -2.13 -12.25
C SER A 161 -4.11 -2.69 -13.50
N HIS A 162 -4.12 -4.01 -13.70
CA HIS A 162 -4.83 -4.62 -14.83
C HIS A 162 -5.20 -6.08 -14.58
N ASP A 163 -6.47 -6.33 -14.23
CA ASP A 163 -7.09 -7.65 -14.26
C ASP A 163 -8.53 -7.49 -14.75
N PRO A 164 -8.86 -7.93 -16.00
CA PRO A 164 -10.16 -7.70 -16.61
C PRO A 164 -11.29 -8.54 -15.99
N ASP A 165 -10.94 -9.57 -15.21
CA ASP A 165 -11.90 -10.51 -14.63
C ASP A 165 -12.25 -10.18 -13.16
N VAL A 166 -11.75 -9.06 -12.65
CA VAL A 166 -12.18 -8.47 -11.38
C VAL A 166 -12.70 -7.05 -11.61
N VAL A 167 -13.50 -6.55 -10.68
CA VAL A 167 -13.91 -5.15 -10.61
C VAL A 167 -13.49 -4.57 -9.27
N ILE A 168 -12.96 -3.35 -9.31
CA ILE A 168 -12.48 -2.63 -8.14
C ILE A 168 -13.45 -1.49 -7.87
N LEU A 169 -14.10 -1.50 -6.71
CA LEU A 169 -15.15 -0.53 -6.36
C LEU A 169 -14.84 0.14 -5.03
N PRO A 170 -15.14 1.45 -4.88
CA PRO A 170 -15.15 2.09 -3.58
C PRO A 170 -16.28 1.52 -2.70
N THR A 171 -16.09 1.58 -1.38
CA THR A 171 -17.10 1.17 -0.40
C THR A 171 -17.95 2.35 0.09
N THR A 172 -19.18 2.08 0.51
CA THR A 172 -20.06 3.06 1.18
C THR A 172 -20.60 2.48 2.50
N PRO A 173 -20.23 3.03 3.67
CA PRO A 173 -19.23 4.08 3.87
C PRO A 173 -17.83 3.61 3.44
N ALA A 174 -16.96 4.57 3.10
CA ALA A 174 -15.58 4.26 2.81
C ALA A 174 -14.82 3.96 4.11
N ILE A 175 -13.94 2.98 4.08
CA ILE A 175 -12.92 2.81 5.13
C ILE A 175 -11.94 3.97 5.02
N ALA A 176 -11.59 4.58 6.17
CA ALA A 176 -10.62 5.67 6.20
C ALA A 176 -9.29 5.24 5.53
N PRO A 177 -8.73 6.04 4.60
CA PRO A 177 -7.50 5.66 3.92
C PRO A 177 -6.34 5.60 4.90
N ARG A 178 -5.32 4.80 4.58
CA ARG A 178 -4.05 4.83 5.30
C ARG A 178 -3.14 5.90 4.73
N PHE A 179 -2.12 6.27 5.48
CA PHE A 179 -1.13 7.27 5.07
C PHE A 179 0.17 6.62 4.66
N ILE A 180 0.75 7.10 3.58
CA ILE A 180 2.03 6.62 3.10
C ILE A 180 3.06 7.69 3.40
N VAL A 181 4.08 7.32 4.18
CA VAL A 181 5.18 8.21 4.55
C VAL A 181 6.51 7.58 4.15
N LEU A 182 7.49 8.43 3.88
CA LEU A 182 8.88 8.04 3.72
C LEU A 182 9.67 8.52 4.92
N ALA A 183 10.31 7.59 5.64
CA ALA A 183 11.22 7.92 6.73
C ALA A 183 12.65 8.09 6.19
N LEU A 184 13.28 9.20 6.53
CA LEU A 184 14.63 9.54 6.10
C LEU A 184 15.48 9.88 7.32
N PRO A 185 16.79 9.61 7.30
CA PRO A 185 17.69 10.16 8.30
C PRO A 185 17.56 11.69 8.40
N ARG A 186 17.65 12.20 9.62
CA ARG A 186 17.76 13.65 9.87
C ARG A 186 19.08 14.21 9.36
N LYS A 187 19.09 15.50 9.04
CA LYS A 187 20.34 16.20 8.73
C LYS A 187 21.23 16.24 10.00
N PRO A 188 22.56 16.06 9.87
CA PRO A 188 23.35 15.98 8.64
C PRO A 188 23.53 14.55 8.08
N LEU A 189 22.91 13.53 8.67
CA LEU A 189 23.07 12.13 8.23
C LEU A 189 22.40 11.84 6.88
N ARG A 190 21.57 12.75 6.38
CA ARG A 190 20.90 12.64 5.09
C ARG A 190 21.89 12.81 3.92
N THR A 191 21.93 11.81 3.04
CA THR A 191 22.76 11.83 1.83
C THR A 191 22.03 12.50 0.66
N PRO A 192 22.76 12.99 -0.37
CA PRO A 192 22.14 13.46 -1.61
C PRO A 192 21.28 12.40 -2.31
N ALA A 193 21.67 11.12 -2.22
CA ALA A 193 20.89 10.02 -2.76
C ALA A 193 19.56 9.83 -2.02
N ALA A 194 19.51 10.06 -0.71
CA ALA A 194 18.28 10.04 0.08
C ALA A 194 17.31 11.14 -0.34
N GLU A 195 17.83 12.35 -0.56
CA GLU A 195 17.04 13.50 -1.00
C GLU A 195 16.46 13.24 -2.40
N TRP A 196 17.29 12.75 -3.33
CA TRP A 196 16.84 12.40 -4.67
C TRP A 196 15.81 11.26 -4.69
N PHE A 197 15.99 10.24 -3.86
CA PHE A 197 15.00 9.18 -3.71
C PHE A 197 13.67 9.71 -3.19
N ALA A 198 13.70 10.64 -2.22
CA ALA A 198 12.50 11.26 -1.68
C ALA A 198 11.74 12.09 -2.73
N GLU A 199 12.46 12.81 -3.60
CA GLU A 199 11.88 13.54 -4.73
C GLU A 199 11.15 12.59 -5.68
N ILE A 200 11.82 11.53 -6.14
CA ILE A 200 11.22 10.52 -7.02
C ILE A 200 10.01 9.85 -6.35
N ALA A 201 10.14 9.50 -5.07
CA ALA A 201 9.06 8.86 -4.33
C ALA A 201 7.80 9.75 -4.29
N ARG A 202 7.96 11.06 -4.06
CA ARG A 202 6.86 12.03 -4.09
C ARG A 202 6.22 12.10 -5.47
N GLU A 203 7.02 12.19 -6.54
CA GLU A 203 6.52 12.25 -7.92
C GLU A 203 5.69 11.00 -8.28
N VAL A 204 6.24 9.82 -8.03
CA VAL A 204 5.56 8.55 -8.33
C VAL A 204 4.31 8.36 -7.49
N CYS A 205 4.35 8.75 -6.20
CA CYS A 205 3.21 8.59 -5.31
C CYS A 205 2.08 9.58 -5.63
N ALA A 206 2.39 10.80 -6.08
CA ALA A 206 1.38 11.78 -6.48
C ALA A 206 0.47 11.29 -7.63
N GLU A 207 0.96 10.38 -8.48
CA GLU A 207 0.16 9.77 -9.55
C GLU A 207 -0.77 8.65 -9.07
N ARG A 208 -0.55 8.11 -7.88
CA ARG A 208 -1.15 6.83 -7.42
C ARG A 208 -1.87 6.92 -6.09
N LEU A 209 -1.60 7.96 -5.30
CA LEU A 209 -2.18 8.18 -3.99
C LEU A 209 -3.12 9.37 -4.03
N GLY A 210 -4.05 9.39 -3.08
CA GLY A 210 -4.79 10.60 -2.73
C GLY A 210 -3.87 11.65 -2.08
N PRO A 211 -4.40 12.85 -1.81
CA PRO A 211 -3.62 13.97 -1.28
C PRO A 211 -2.92 13.61 0.04
N ALA A 212 -1.73 14.19 0.22
CA ALA A 212 -0.98 14.18 1.47
C ALA A 212 -1.65 15.05 2.54
N ARG A 213 -1.37 14.81 3.82
CA ARG A 213 -1.89 15.61 4.94
C ARG A 213 -1.50 17.07 4.79
N GLY A 214 -2.45 17.97 5.07
CA GLY A 214 -2.22 19.41 5.10
C GLY A 214 -2.11 20.09 3.72
N SER A 215 -2.58 19.45 2.64
CA SER A 215 -2.69 20.07 1.31
C SER A 215 -4.05 20.76 1.07
N GLY A 216 -4.73 21.19 2.13
CA GLY A 216 -6.00 21.93 2.11
C GLY A 216 -5.89 23.31 2.74
#